data_AF-A0A7L0LI13-F1
#
_entry.id   AF-A0A7L0LI13-F1
#
_cell.length_a   1.000
_cell.length_b   1.000
_cell.length_c   1.000
_cell.angle_alpha   90.00
_cell.angle_beta   90.00
_cell.angle_gamma   90.00
#
_symmetry.space_group_name_H-M   'P 1'
#
loop_
_entity.id
_entity.type
_entity.pdbx_description
1 polymer ?
#
loop_
_entity_poly.entity_id
_entity_poly.type
_entity_poly.pdbx_seq_one_letter_code
_entity_poly.pdbx_strand_id
1 'polypeptide(L)'
;GSAQLTLVGTPVIEKNDCNETVVLPCRVTNLVLNNENVMFVTWKKQGNPIFSYRGGNKKFTINPKFSSARFLSQVDLVKGVASLVLDSAQATLGNYSCEVTESNREGEIKMELISSSGSWFLLVERAVIVSLMSLLVILCAAQLSVIGLKYEIESQRKVCIIVAVVIFTIVAAVGAALFIQDGYTVQNQAGLGLIVIPAVILVPLQYVMFGIGNLLQATLALIGLKLLGFIIAVVGFALCI
;
A
#
# COMPACT_ATOMS: atom_id res chain seq x y z
N GLY A 1 1.02 -49.24 -10.68
CA GLY A 1 0.12 -48.17 -10.21
C GLY A 1 0.87 -46.86 -10.27
N SER A 2 0.25 -45.80 -10.80
CA SER A 2 0.89 -44.49 -10.99
C SER A 2 1.46 -43.98 -9.66
N ALA A 3 2.78 -43.79 -9.62
CA ALA A 3 3.57 -43.47 -8.44
C ALA A 3 3.65 -41.95 -8.18
N GLN A 4 2.57 -41.20 -8.45
CA GLN A 4 2.63 -39.74 -8.41
C GLN A 4 2.15 -39.18 -7.06
N LEU A 5 2.78 -38.11 -6.58
CA LEU A 5 2.30 -37.31 -5.46
C LEU A 5 1.27 -36.29 -5.95
N THR A 6 0.23 -36.08 -5.16
CA THR A 6 -0.84 -35.11 -5.42
C THR A 6 -0.61 -33.89 -4.55
N LEU A 7 -0.31 -32.77 -5.21
CA LEU A 7 -0.03 -31.50 -4.56
C LEU A 7 -1.24 -30.56 -4.68
N VAL A 8 -1.49 -29.82 -3.62
CA VAL A 8 -2.50 -28.78 -3.52
C VAL A 8 -1.80 -27.46 -3.17
N GLY A 9 -2.21 -26.40 -3.84
CA GLY A 9 -1.70 -25.05 -3.66
C GLY A 9 -2.63 -24.05 -4.33
N THR A 10 -2.32 -22.77 -4.19
CA THR A 10 -3.08 -21.69 -4.82
C THR A 10 -2.45 -21.38 -6.18
N PRO A 11 -3.21 -21.42 -7.29
CA PRO A 11 -2.64 -21.23 -8.62
C PRO A 11 -2.15 -19.79 -8.86
N VAL A 12 -2.78 -18.81 -8.22
CA VAL A 12 -2.41 -17.39 -8.31
C VAL A 12 -2.26 -16.85 -6.90
N ILE A 13 -1.15 -16.18 -6.64
CA ILE A 13 -0.81 -15.59 -5.35
C ILE A 13 -0.60 -14.11 -5.58
N GLU A 14 -1.28 -13.31 -4.78
CA GLU A 14 -1.20 -11.86 -4.84
C GLU A 14 -0.25 -11.33 -3.77
N LYS A 15 0.58 -10.37 -4.17
CA LYS A 15 1.46 -9.64 -3.27
C LYS A 15 1.22 -8.14 -3.44
N ASN A 16 1.10 -7.42 -2.33
CA ASN A 16 1.06 -5.96 -2.30
C ASN A 16 2.38 -5.39 -1.71
N ASP A 17 2.50 -4.07 -1.71
CA ASP A 17 3.67 -3.36 -1.17
C ASP A 17 3.74 -3.39 0.37
N CYS A 18 2.61 -3.63 1.04
CA CYS A 18 2.53 -3.74 2.50
C CYS A 18 3.00 -5.09 3.06
N ASN A 19 3.00 -6.14 2.23
CA ASN A 19 3.41 -7.46 2.67
C ASN A 19 4.93 -7.46 2.93
N GLU A 20 5.35 -7.71 4.17
CA GLU A 20 6.77 -7.90 4.50
C GLU A 20 7.31 -9.24 3.98
N THR A 21 6.47 -10.26 3.98
CA THR A 21 6.80 -11.62 3.52
C THR A 21 5.72 -12.19 2.62
N VAL A 22 6.11 -13.13 1.76
CA VAL A 22 5.21 -13.85 0.84
C VAL A 22 5.32 -15.33 1.13
N VAL A 23 4.15 -15.98 1.28
CA VAL A 23 4.06 -17.43 1.45
C VAL A 23 3.58 -18.05 0.15
N LEU A 24 4.38 -18.96 -0.41
CA LEU A 24 4.01 -19.78 -1.55
C LEU A 24 3.48 -21.13 -1.03
N PRO A 25 2.15 -21.37 -1.06
CA PRO A 25 1.57 -22.58 -0.52
C PRO A 25 1.88 -23.79 -1.40
N CYS A 26 2.34 -24.85 -0.74
CA CYS A 26 2.55 -26.16 -1.35
C CYS A 26 2.27 -27.24 -0.31
N ARG A 27 1.28 -28.10 -0.60
CA ARG A 27 0.87 -29.18 0.30
C ARG A 27 0.69 -30.50 -0.44
N VAL A 28 1.37 -31.55 0.00
CA VAL A 28 1.16 -32.93 -0.48
C VAL A 28 0.00 -33.56 0.28
N THR A 29 -0.92 -34.21 -0.43
CA THR A 29 -2.15 -34.79 0.16
C THR A 29 -2.10 -36.30 0.35
N ASN A 30 -1.21 -36.99 -0.36
CA ASN A 30 -1.14 -38.45 -0.41
C ASN A 30 0.25 -38.99 -0.05
N LEU A 31 0.89 -38.41 0.98
CA LEU A 31 2.11 -38.98 1.58
C LEU A 31 1.83 -40.34 2.22
N VAL A 32 2.79 -41.26 2.10
CA VAL A 32 2.66 -42.63 2.63
C VAL A 32 3.71 -42.94 3.68
N LEU A 33 4.97 -42.52 3.46
CA LEU A 33 6.08 -42.83 4.35
C LEU A 33 6.16 -41.86 5.53
N ASN A 34 5.68 -40.61 5.35
CA ASN A 34 5.67 -39.56 6.39
C ASN A 34 7.03 -39.40 7.10
N ASN A 35 8.11 -39.56 6.34
CA ASN A 35 9.48 -39.59 6.86
C ASN A 35 10.33 -38.56 6.12
N GLU A 36 10.82 -37.56 6.85
CA GLU A 36 11.60 -36.47 6.27
C GLU A 36 12.85 -36.97 5.53
N ASN A 37 13.48 -38.05 5.98
CA ASN A 37 14.77 -38.51 5.45
C ASN A 37 14.69 -38.99 4.00
N VAL A 38 13.50 -39.40 3.56
CA VAL A 38 13.22 -39.85 2.19
C VAL A 38 12.53 -38.78 1.34
N MET A 39 12.45 -37.55 1.84
CA MET A 39 11.83 -36.43 1.15
C MET A 39 12.87 -35.49 0.51
N PHE A 40 12.52 -35.01 -0.67
CA PHE A 40 13.24 -33.96 -1.37
C PHE A 40 12.24 -32.90 -1.80
N VAL A 41 12.56 -31.63 -1.56
CA VAL A 41 11.73 -30.49 -1.98
C VAL A 41 12.59 -29.54 -2.79
N THR A 42 12.09 -29.12 -3.95
CA THR A 42 12.71 -28.10 -4.77
C THR A 42 11.68 -27.04 -5.16
N TRP A 43 12.03 -25.79 -4.90
CA TRP A 43 11.31 -24.63 -5.39
C TRP A 43 12.07 -24.01 -6.55
N LYS A 44 11.35 -23.75 -7.64
CA LYS A 44 11.89 -23.17 -8.87
C LYS A 44 11.18 -21.86 -9.19
N LYS A 45 11.93 -20.92 -9.76
CA LYS A 45 11.40 -19.71 -10.39
C LYS A 45 11.73 -19.76 -11.87
N GLN A 46 10.71 -19.71 -12.73
CA GLN A 46 10.86 -19.84 -14.19
C GLN A 46 11.73 -21.06 -14.57
N GLY A 47 11.55 -22.18 -13.87
CA GLY A 47 12.31 -23.42 -14.08
C GLY A 47 13.68 -23.49 -13.39
N ASN A 48 14.23 -22.38 -12.88
CA ASN A 48 15.52 -22.37 -12.19
C ASN A 48 15.35 -22.62 -10.68
N PRO A 49 16.12 -23.54 -10.07
CA PRO A 49 16.01 -23.81 -8.64
C PRO A 49 16.47 -22.59 -7.81
N ILE A 50 15.60 -22.17 -6.90
CA ILE A 50 15.86 -21.05 -5.96
C ILE A 50 16.07 -21.52 -4.53
N PHE A 51 15.46 -22.65 -4.17
CA PHE A 51 15.55 -23.27 -2.85
C PHE A 51 15.38 -24.78 -3.01
N SER A 52 16.21 -25.56 -2.31
CA SER A 52 15.99 -27.00 -2.20
C SER A 52 16.39 -27.54 -0.84
N TYR A 53 15.70 -28.60 -0.43
CA TYR A 53 15.94 -29.32 0.81
C TYR A 53 16.03 -30.81 0.52
N ARG A 54 17.11 -31.44 1.00
CA ARG A 54 17.30 -32.89 0.95
C ARG A 54 17.26 -33.44 2.37
N GLY A 55 16.21 -34.19 2.69
CA GLY A 55 16.01 -34.68 4.05
C GLY A 55 17.04 -35.71 4.49
N GLY A 56 17.51 -36.59 3.60
CA GLY A 56 18.46 -37.66 3.96
C GLY A 56 19.78 -37.19 4.56
N ASN A 57 20.20 -35.95 4.28
CA ASN A 57 21.36 -35.30 4.92
C ASN A 57 21.02 -33.93 5.52
N LYS A 58 19.73 -33.61 5.66
CA LYS A 58 19.20 -32.34 6.18
C LYS A 58 19.86 -31.10 5.56
N LYS A 59 20.17 -31.16 4.26
CA LYS A 59 20.92 -30.12 3.56
C LYS A 59 19.98 -29.16 2.83
N PHE A 60 20.17 -27.86 3.09
CA PHE A 60 19.54 -26.78 2.34
C PHE A 60 20.49 -26.27 1.24
N THR A 61 19.93 -25.96 0.08
CA THR A 61 20.62 -25.21 -0.97
C THR A 61 19.76 -24.02 -1.36
N ILE A 62 20.29 -22.82 -1.13
CA ILE A 62 19.57 -21.56 -1.33
C ILE A 62 20.33 -20.73 -2.35
N ASN A 63 19.63 -20.23 -3.36
CA ASN A 63 20.21 -19.32 -4.33
C ASN A 63 20.50 -17.96 -3.64
N PRO A 64 21.69 -17.35 -3.81
CA PRO A 64 22.03 -16.07 -3.18
C PRO A 64 21.03 -14.94 -3.45
N LYS A 65 20.33 -14.94 -4.58
CA LYS A 65 19.29 -13.95 -4.91
C LYS A 65 18.01 -14.12 -4.07
N PHE A 66 17.85 -15.27 -3.42
CA PHE A 66 16.69 -15.67 -2.62
C PHE A 66 17.16 -16.09 -1.22
N SER A 67 18.13 -15.38 -0.64
CA SER A 67 18.74 -15.71 0.66
C SER A 67 17.74 -15.79 1.84
N SER A 68 16.59 -15.13 1.73
CA SER A 68 15.49 -15.16 2.72
C SER A 68 14.66 -16.46 2.66
N ALA A 69 14.83 -17.28 1.63
CA ALA A 69 14.01 -18.46 1.38
C ALA A 69 14.11 -19.47 2.52
N ARG A 70 12.97 -19.76 3.14
CA ARG A 70 12.85 -20.75 4.22
C ARG A 70 11.53 -21.48 4.15
N PHE A 71 11.46 -22.66 4.76
CA PHE A 71 10.17 -23.31 4.95
C PHE A 71 9.27 -22.52 5.89
N LEU A 72 7.96 -22.59 5.63
CA LEU A 72 6.96 -22.14 6.59
C LEU A 72 7.09 -22.92 7.92
N SER A 73 7.26 -24.24 7.82
CA SER A 73 7.52 -25.12 8.95
C SER A 73 8.23 -26.38 8.44
N GLN A 74 9.47 -26.60 8.85
CA GLN A 74 10.21 -27.82 8.49
C GLN A 74 9.61 -29.06 9.16
N VAL A 75 9.08 -28.92 10.38
CA VAL A 75 8.49 -30.02 11.16
C VAL A 75 7.20 -30.53 10.51
N ASP A 76 6.47 -29.67 9.80
CA ASP A 76 5.24 -30.06 9.11
C ASP A 76 5.49 -30.68 7.72
N LEU A 77 6.75 -30.83 7.30
CA LEU A 77 7.08 -31.49 6.04
C LEU A 77 6.58 -32.94 6.03
N VAL A 78 6.70 -33.66 7.15
CA VAL A 78 6.16 -35.03 7.30
C VAL A 78 4.63 -35.08 7.28
N LYS A 79 3.96 -33.92 7.42
CA LYS A 79 2.51 -33.76 7.26
C LYS A 79 2.14 -33.26 5.86
N GLY A 80 3.12 -33.18 4.95
CA GLY A 80 2.96 -32.73 3.57
C GLY A 80 3.10 -31.24 3.35
N VAL A 81 3.44 -30.44 4.36
CA VAL A 81 3.56 -28.98 4.20
C VAL A 81 4.96 -28.64 3.68
N ALA A 82 5.05 -28.26 2.41
CA ALA A 82 6.29 -27.89 1.73
C ALA A 82 6.30 -26.40 1.31
N SER A 83 5.51 -25.58 2.00
CA SER A 83 5.30 -24.16 1.66
C SER A 83 6.56 -23.32 1.90
N LEU A 84 6.84 -22.39 0.97
CA LEU A 84 8.02 -21.52 1.02
C LEU A 84 7.64 -20.14 1.53
N VAL A 85 8.50 -19.55 2.35
CA VAL A 85 8.43 -18.15 2.77
C VAL A 85 9.60 -17.40 2.16
N LEU A 86 9.31 -16.26 1.55
CA LEU A 86 10.26 -15.32 0.99
C LEU A 86 10.03 -13.93 1.56
N ASP A 87 11.10 -13.18 1.76
CA ASP A 87 10.95 -11.75 1.99
C ASP A 87 10.37 -11.08 0.75
N SER A 88 9.52 -10.10 0.98
CA SER A 88 8.85 -9.34 -0.07
C SER A 88 9.82 -8.78 -1.09
N ALA A 89 10.96 -8.24 -0.66
CA ALA A 89 11.99 -7.70 -1.56
C ALA A 89 12.60 -8.74 -2.52
N GLN A 90 12.59 -10.03 -2.12
CA GLN A 90 13.14 -11.13 -2.93
C GLN A 90 12.05 -11.92 -3.67
N ALA A 91 10.79 -11.80 -3.25
CA ALA A 91 9.61 -12.37 -3.90
C ALA A 91 9.27 -11.61 -5.18
N THR A 92 9.98 -11.97 -6.24
CA THR A 92 9.92 -11.38 -7.57
C THR A 92 8.79 -11.98 -8.40
N LEU A 93 8.00 -11.17 -9.12
CA LEU A 93 6.82 -11.61 -9.86
C LEU A 93 7.10 -12.73 -10.89
N GLY A 94 6.08 -13.51 -11.23
CA GLY A 94 6.07 -14.54 -12.27
C GLY A 94 5.85 -15.96 -11.75
N ASN A 95 6.22 -16.93 -12.58
CA ASN A 95 5.91 -18.34 -12.33
C ASN A 95 6.88 -19.01 -11.35
N TYR A 96 6.30 -19.65 -10.34
CA TYR A 96 6.96 -20.50 -9.38
C TYR A 96 6.46 -21.95 -9.53
N SER A 97 7.32 -22.91 -9.22
CA SER A 97 6.91 -24.30 -9.07
C SER A 97 7.49 -24.94 -7.82
N CYS A 98 6.68 -25.78 -7.19
CA CYS A 98 7.03 -26.61 -6.06
C CYS A 98 7.05 -28.06 -6.52
N GLU A 99 8.21 -28.69 -6.40
CA GLU A 99 8.43 -30.10 -6.69
C GLU A 99 8.74 -30.83 -5.38
N VAL A 100 7.98 -31.89 -5.10
CA VAL A 100 8.18 -32.73 -3.92
C VAL A 100 8.37 -34.16 -4.37
N THR A 101 9.34 -34.83 -3.76
CA THR A 101 9.60 -36.26 -3.95
C THR A 101 9.56 -36.96 -2.60
N GLU A 102 8.90 -38.12 -2.53
CA GLU A 102 8.91 -39.06 -1.41
C GLU A 102 9.41 -40.41 -1.94
N SER A 103 10.68 -40.74 -1.67
CA SER A 103 11.36 -41.90 -2.26
C SER A 103 11.28 -41.90 -3.80
N ASN A 104 10.47 -42.76 -4.41
CA ASN A 104 10.31 -42.88 -5.87
C ASN A 104 9.07 -42.14 -6.39
N ARG A 105 8.31 -41.46 -5.52
CA ARG A 105 7.07 -40.77 -5.89
C ARG A 105 7.33 -39.28 -6.00
N GLU A 106 6.90 -38.67 -7.09
CA GLU A 106 7.14 -37.25 -7.36
C GLU A 106 5.85 -36.52 -7.71
N GLY A 107 5.83 -35.22 -7.47
CA GLY A 107 4.76 -34.35 -7.95
C GLY A 107 5.21 -32.91 -7.99
N GLU A 108 4.67 -32.16 -8.95
CA GLU A 108 4.94 -30.75 -9.16
C GLU A 108 3.62 -29.97 -9.20
N ILE A 109 3.60 -28.78 -8.60
CA ILE A 109 2.54 -27.79 -8.79
C ILE A 109 3.16 -26.45 -9.20
N LYS A 110 2.46 -25.74 -10.09
CA LYS A 110 2.84 -24.42 -10.58
C LYS A 110 1.89 -23.37 -10.05
N MET A 111 2.44 -22.20 -9.77
CA MET A 111 1.68 -21.04 -9.30
C MET A 111 2.30 -19.76 -9.86
N GLU A 112 1.47 -18.74 -10.03
CA GLU A 112 1.89 -17.42 -10.50
C GLU A 112 1.83 -16.42 -9.36
N LEU A 113 2.94 -15.71 -9.14
CA LEU A 113 2.99 -14.59 -8.21
C LEU A 113 2.74 -13.29 -8.99
N ILE A 114 1.62 -12.65 -8.70
CA ILE A 114 1.22 -11.38 -9.32
C ILE A 114 1.25 -10.24 -8.29
N SER A 115 1.40 -9.01 -8.79
CA SER A 115 1.25 -7.82 -7.96
C SER A 115 -0.23 -7.48 -7.82
N SER A 116 -0.72 -7.42 -6.59
CA SER A 116 -2.00 -6.82 -6.25
C SER A 116 -1.76 -5.32 -6.06
N SER A 117 -1.97 -4.54 -7.12
CA SER A 117 -2.12 -3.09 -6.99
C SER A 117 -3.53 -2.79 -6.47
N GLY A 118 -3.71 -2.84 -5.15
CA GLY A 118 -4.91 -2.29 -4.53
C GLY A 118 -4.95 -0.76 -4.66
N SER A 119 -6.09 -0.17 -4.35
CA SER A 119 -6.24 1.28 -4.22
C SER A 119 -6.50 1.67 -2.77
N TRP A 120 -5.83 2.71 -2.27
CA TRP A 120 -6.13 3.36 -0.98
C TRP A 120 -7.62 3.70 -0.80
N PHE A 121 -8.22 4.14 -1.90
CA PHE A 121 -9.60 4.61 -1.97
C PHE A 121 -10.18 4.17 -3.31
N LEU A 122 -11.45 3.80 -3.30
CA LEU A 122 -12.22 3.61 -4.53
C LEU A 122 -12.23 4.92 -5.33
N LEU A 123 -12.37 4.83 -6.66
CA LEU A 123 -12.44 6.01 -7.54
C LEU A 123 -13.48 7.03 -7.06
N VAL A 124 -14.62 6.54 -6.57
CA VAL A 124 -15.72 7.36 -6.01
C VAL A 124 -15.27 8.13 -4.78
N GLU A 125 -14.59 7.46 -3.84
CA GLU A 125 -14.09 8.09 -2.62
C GLU A 125 -13.05 9.17 -2.95
N ARG A 126 -12.16 8.91 -3.91
CA ARG A 126 -11.19 9.92 -4.35
C ARG A 126 -11.84 11.14 -4.98
N ALA A 127 -12.82 10.93 -5.86
CA ALA A 127 -13.57 12.02 -6.48
C ALA A 127 -14.29 12.87 -5.42
N VAL A 128 -14.86 12.23 -4.39
CA VAL A 128 -15.50 12.91 -3.25
C VAL A 128 -14.47 13.73 -2.46
N ILE A 129 -13.30 13.16 -2.12
CA ILE A 129 -12.23 13.87 -1.40
C ILE A 129 -11.75 15.09 -2.20
N VAL A 130 -11.43 14.92 -3.48
CA VAL A 130 -10.98 16.01 -4.36
C VAL A 130 -12.06 17.09 -4.48
N SER A 131 -13.32 16.70 -4.66
CA SER A 131 -14.45 17.63 -4.77
C SER A 131 -14.63 18.44 -3.48
N LEU A 132 -14.66 17.80 -2.32
CA LEU A 132 -14.81 18.46 -1.01
C LEU A 132 -13.65 19.43 -0.75
N MET A 133 -12.42 19.02 -1.03
CA MET A 133 -11.24 19.86 -0.80
C MET A 133 -11.21 21.05 -1.77
N SER A 134 -11.59 20.85 -3.03
CA SER A 134 -11.71 21.94 -4.01
C SER A 134 -12.78 22.95 -3.60
N LEU A 135 -13.95 22.47 -3.15
CA LEU A 135 -15.02 23.31 -2.61
C LEU A 135 -14.54 24.14 -1.41
N LEU A 136 -13.77 23.55 -0.50
CA LEU A 136 -13.21 24.26 0.65
C LEU A 136 -12.26 25.39 0.22
N VAL A 137 -11.37 25.15 -0.75
CA VAL A 137 -10.47 26.19 -1.27
C VAL A 137 -11.25 27.34 -1.92
N ILE A 138 -12.27 27.02 -2.73
CA ILE A 138 -13.13 28.02 -3.38
C ILE A 138 -13.89 28.85 -2.34
N LEU A 139 -14.49 28.21 -1.33
CA LEU A 139 -15.21 28.90 -0.26
C LEU A 139 -14.27 29.80 0.56
N CYS A 140 -13.05 29.35 0.87
CA CYS A 140 -12.05 30.16 1.55
C CYS A 140 -11.64 31.38 0.72
N ALA A 141 -11.41 31.20 -0.58
CA ALA A 141 -11.07 32.29 -1.48
C ALA A 141 -12.22 33.31 -1.58
N ALA A 142 -13.46 32.84 -1.74
CA ALA A 142 -14.65 33.70 -1.79
C ALA A 142 -14.82 34.52 -0.50
N GLN A 143 -14.65 33.89 0.67
CA GLN A 143 -14.67 34.60 1.96
C GLN A 143 -13.58 35.69 2.01
N LEU A 144 -12.33 35.35 1.68
CA LEU A 144 -11.23 36.31 1.66
C LEU A 144 -11.49 37.47 0.68
N SER A 145 -12.08 37.20 -0.49
CA SER A 145 -12.44 38.23 -1.48
C SER A 145 -13.54 39.17 -0.98
N VAL A 146 -14.64 38.64 -0.43
CA VAL A 146 -15.73 39.46 0.12
C VAL A 146 -15.21 40.37 1.24
N ILE A 147 -14.34 39.83 2.10
CA ILE A 147 -13.76 40.59 3.21
C ILE A 147 -12.75 41.63 2.71
N GLY A 148 -11.89 41.27 1.76
CA GLY A 148 -10.95 42.22 1.14
C GLY A 148 -11.63 43.35 0.37
N LEU A 149 -12.85 43.13 -0.12
CA LEU A 149 -13.68 44.16 -0.75
C LEU A 149 -14.40 45.04 0.29
N LYS A 150 -14.87 44.46 1.39
CA LYS A 150 -15.63 45.16 2.44
C LYS A 150 -14.76 46.00 3.37
N TYR A 151 -13.53 45.58 3.64
CA TYR A 151 -12.59 46.32 4.47
C TYR A 151 -11.60 47.10 3.61
N GLU A 152 -11.37 48.37 3.95
CA GLU A 152 -10.37 49.22 3.30
C GLU A 152 -8.97 48.80 3.76
N ILE A 153 -8.53 47.64 3.26
CA ILE A 153 -7.21 47.07 3.51
C ILE A 153 -6.20 47.81 2.61
N GLU A 154 -5.03 48.12 3.17
CA GLU A 154 -3.90 48.70 2.47
C GLU A 154 -3.54 47.91 1.19
N SER A 155 -3.30 48.63 0.08
CA SER A 155 -3.12 48.05 -1.26
C SER A 155 -2.06 46.93 -1.30
N GLN A 156 -0.95 47.10 -0.58
CA GLN A 156 0.12 46.10 -0.47
C GLN A 156 -0.35 44.78 0.15
N ARG A 157 -1.19 44.84 1.18
CA ARG A 157 -1.69 43.66 1.88
C ARG A 157 -2.76 42.92 1.05
N LYS A 158 -3.53 43.65 0.23
CA LYS A 158 -4.46 43.05 -0.75
C LYS A 158 -3.71 42.23 -1.80
N VAL A 159 -2.62 42.77 -2.35
CA VAL A 159 -1.78 42.06 -3.33
C VAL A 159 -1.20 40.78 -2.75
N CYS A 160 -0.65 40.82 -1.53
CA CYS A 160 -0.12 39.62 -0.87
C CYS A 160 -1.17 38.52 -0.66
N ILE A 161 -2.41 38.89 -0.29
CA ILE A 161 -3.50 37.92 -0.11
C ILE A 161 -3.88 37.27 -1.45
N ILE A 162 -4.00 38.06 -2.51
CA ILE A 162 -4.33 37.55 -3.86
C ILE A 162 -3.24 36.58 -4.34
N VAL A 163 -1.97 36.95 -4.20
CA VAL A 163 -0.84 36.09 -4.60
C VAL A 163 -0.85 34.78 -3.81
N ALA A 164 -1.07 34.83 -2.49
CA ALA A 164 -1.15 33.63 -1.66
C ALA A 164 -2.31 32.71 -2.09
N VAL A 165 -3.49 33.26 -2.34
CA VAL A 165 -4.66 32.49 -2.81
C VAL A 165 -4.35 31.80 -4.15
N VAL A 166 -3.74 32.51 -5.10
CA VAL A 166 -3.34 31.93 -6.39
C VAL A 166 -2.37 30.77 -6.20
N ILE A 167 -1.32 30.94 -5.39
CA ILE A 167 -0.36 29.86 -5.10
C ILE A 167 -1.07 28.63 -4.52
N PHE A 168 -1.93 28.83 -3.52
CA PHE A 168 -2.66 27.72 -2.91
C PHE A 168 -3.61 27.00 -3.88
N THR A 169 -4.26 27.74 -4.79
CA THR A 169 -5.10 27.12 -5.83
C THR A 169 -4.29 26.25 -6.80
N ILE A 170 -3.10 26.71 -7.21
CA ILE A 170 -2.20 25.94 -8.09
C ILE A 170 -1.73 24.68 -7.37
N VAL A 171 -1.28 24.80 -6.13
CA VAL A 171 -0.83 23.66 -5.31
C VAL A 171 -1.94 22.62 -5.14
N ALA A 172 -3.16 23.05 -4.83
CA ALA A 172 -4.31 22.16 -4.69
C ALA A 172 -4.68 21.47 -6.02
N ALA A 173 -4.61 22.18 -7.15
CA ALA A 173 -4.88 21.60 -8.47
C ALA A 173 -3.84 20.54 -8.86
N VAL A 174 -2.56 20.80 -8.62
CA VAL A 174 -1.48 19.82 -8.84
C VAL A 174 -1.67 18.61 -7.92
N GLY A 175 -2.00 18.84 -6.64
CA GLY A 175 -2.30 17.78 -5.69
C GLY A 175 -3.47 16.89 -6.14
N ALA A 176 -4.55 17.49 -6.62
CA ALA A 176 -5.70 16.78 -7.19
C ALA A 176 -5.32 15.92 -8.39
N ALA A 177 -4.53 16.45 -9.32
CA ALA A 177 -4.06 15.70 -10.49
C ALA A 177 -3.21 14.49 -10.10
N LEU A 178 -2.35 14.63 -9.08
CA LEU A 178 -1.51 13.54 -8.57
C LEU A 178 -2.32 12.49 -7.78
N PHE A 179 -3.34 12.91 -7.04
CA PHE A 179 -4.17 12.03 -6.23
C PHE A 179 -5.17 11.19 -7.05
N ILE A 180 -5.56 11.67 -8.24
CA ILE A 180 -6.40 10.90 -9.17
C ILE A 180 -5.65 9.66 -9.70
N GLN A 181 -4.32 9.66 -9.72
CA GLN A 181 -3.55 8.52 -10.20
C GLN A 181 -3.72 7.30 -9.28
N ASP A 182 -4.00 6.14 -9.89
CA ASP A 182 -4.25 4.88 -9.19
C ASP A 182 -2.99 4.22 -8.64
N GLY A 183 -3.14 3.63 -7.45
CA GLY A 183 -2.14 2.78 -6.82
C GLY A 183 -1.50 3.36 -5.56
N TYR A 184 -0.64 2.54 -4.95
CA TYR A 184 0.20 2.86 -3.78
C TYR A 184 1.49 3.57 -4.21
N THR A 185 1.37 4.60 -5.05
CA THR A 185 2.55 5.32 -5.54
C THR A 185 2.90 6.50 -4.63
N VAL A 186 4.20 6.83 -4.56
CA VAL A 186 4.69 8.04 -3.88
C VAL A 186 4.00 9.30 -4.44
N GLN A 187 3.57 9.27 -5.71
CA GLN A 187 2.82 10.35 -6.36
C GLN A 187 1.43 10.53 -5.76
N ASN A 188 0.67 9.45 -5.54
CA ASN A 188 -0.65 9.52 -4.93
C ASN A 188 -0.57 10.03 -3.49
N GLN A 189 0.43 9.56 -2.73
CA GLN A 189 0.73 10.02 -1.37
C GLN A 189 1.08 11.53 -1.35
N ALA A 190 1.95 11.98 -2.25
CA ALA A 190 2.29 13.39 -2.41
C ALA A 190 1.07 14.23 -2.83
N GLY A 191 0.21 13.69 -3.70
CA GLY A 191 -1.04 14.32 -4.13
C GLY A 191 -1.98 14.61 -2.97
N LEU A 192 -2.23 13.61 -2.11
CA LEU A 192 -3.05 13.80 -0.90
C LEU A 192 -2.44 14.89 0.01
N GLY A 193 -1.13 14.86 0.24
CA GLY A 193 -0.44 15.88 1.04
C GLY A 193 -0.61 17.30 0.47
N LEU A 194 -0.43 17.46 -0.84
CA LEU A 194 -0.57 18.74 -1.54
C LEU A 194 -2.01 19.26 -1.56
N ILE A 195 -3.03 18.39 -1.46
CA ILE A 195 -4.43 18.81 -1.32
C ILE A 195 -4.72 19.30 0.11
N VAL A 196 -4.14 18.65 1.11
CA VAL A 196 -4.41 18.93 2.54
C VAL A 196 -3.67 20.19 3.01
N ILE A 197 -2.40 20.39 2.63
CA ILE A 197 -1.56 21.51 3.11
C ILE A 197 -2.20 22.90 2.89
N PRO A 198 -2.71 23.24 1.69
CA PRO A 198 -3.37 24.53 1.45
C PRO A 198 -4.55 24.74 2.39
N ALA A 199 -5.40 23.73 2.57
CA ALA A 199 -6.55 23.82 3.46
C ALA A 199 -6.16 24.05 4.92
N VAL A 200 -5.02 23.49 5.36
CA VAL A 200 -4.49 23.68 6.72
C VAL A 200 -3.91 25.07 6.90
N ILE A 201 -3.15 25.61 5.94
CA ILE A 201 -2.49 26.93 6.10
C ILE A 201 -3.48 28.09 5.97
N LEU A 202 -4.49 27.96 5.09
CA LEU A 202 -5.51 29.01 4.92
C LEU A 202 -6.35 29.24 6.18
N VAL A 203 -6.48 28.26 7.07
CA VAL A 203 -7.35 28.33 8.26
C VAL A 203 -6.78 29.22 9.38
N PRO A 204 -5.53 29.05 9.85
CA PRO A 204 -4.90 29.97 10.78
C PRO A 204 -4.81 31.38 10.21
N LEU A 205 -4.57 31.52 8.91
CA LEU A 205 -4.56 32.83 8.24
C LEU A 205 -5.93 33.52 8.36
N GLN A 206 -7.01 32.76 8.16
CA GLN A 206 -8.38 33.18 8.42
C GLN A 206 -8.71 33.36 9.92
N TYR A 207 -7.89 32.89 10.85
CA TYR A 207 -8.08 33.19 12.27
C TYR A 207 -7.38 34.49 12.65
N VAL A 208 -6.11 34.64 12.27
CA VAL A 208 -5.28 35.82 12.59
C VAL A 208 -5.82 37.09 11.93
N MET A 209 -6.33 37.00 10.69
CA MET A 209 -6.95 38.17 10.03
C MET A 209 -8.30 38.57 10.64
N PHE A 210 -8.96 37.68 11.39
CA PHE A 210 -10.37 37.84 11.78
C PHE A 210 -10.61 37.95 13.29
N GLY A 211 -9.58 37.83 14.13
CA GLY A 211 -9.64 37.93 15.59
C GLY A 211 -10.12 39.27 16.18
N ILE A 212 -10.76 40.15 15.40
CA ILE A 212 -11.25 41.47 15.83
C ILE A 212 -12.75 41.69 15.55
N GLY A 213 -13.50 40.71 15.01
CA GLY A 213 -14.91 40.91 14.62
C GLY A 213 -15.90 39.83 15.09
N ASN A 214 -17.12 40.26 15.43
CA ASN A 214 -18.25 39.52 16.05
C ASN A 214 -18.87 38.38 15.20
N LEU A 215 -18.13 37.78 14.26
CA LEU A 215 -18.57 36.67 13.39
C LEU A 215 -18.12 35.33 13.97
N LEU A 216 -18.38 35.11 15.26
CA LEU A 216 -17.61 34.19 16.10
C LEU A 216 -18.06 32.72 15.99
N GLN A 217 -19.37 32.45 15.87
CA GLN A 217 -19.89 31.10 16.14
C GLN A 217 -19.84 30.12 14.94
N ALA A 218 -20.24 30.57 13.74
CA ALA A 218 -20.15 29.74 12.53
C ALA A 218 -18.68 29.51 12.11
N THR A 219 -17.82 30.52 12.31
CA THR A 219 -16.40 30.45 12.00
C THR A 219 -15.65 29.49 12.93
N LEU A 220 -15.97 29.49 14.23
CA LEU A 220 -15.42 28.53 15.20
C LEU A 220 -15.81 27.07 14.88
N ALA A 221 -17.07 26.82 14.53
CA ALA A 221 -17.53 25.49 14.15
C ALA A 221 -16.80 24.98 12.88
N LEU A 222 -16.61 25.86 11.89
CA LEU A 222 -15.87 25.54 10.67
C LEU A 222 -14.40 25.24 10.95
N ILE A 223 -13.77 25.99 11.85
CA ILE A 223 -12.37 25.77 12.28
C ILE A 223 -12.25 24.41 12.98
N GLY A 224 -13.16 24.09 13.91
CA GLY A 224 -13.17 22.80 14.61
C GLY A 224 -13.31 21.61 13.66
N LEU A 225 -14.21 21.70 12.67
CA LEU A 225 -14.38 20.66 11.65
C LEU A 225 -13.12 20.46 10.79
N LYS A 226 -12.43 21.55 10.43
CA LYS A 226 -11.19 21.49 9.65
C LYS A 226 -10.01 20.92 10.46
N LEU A 227 -9.93 21.24 11.74
CA LEU A 227 -8.92 20.69 12.66
C LEU A 227 -9.13 19.18 12.87
N LEU A 228 -10.38 18.74 12.98
CA LEU A 228 -10.73 17.32 13.03
C LEU A 228 -10.35 16.60 11.73
N GLY A 229 -10.66 17.19 10.57
CA GLY A 229 -10.25 16.67 9.26
C GLY A 229 -8.74 16.54 9.12
N PHE A 230 -7.97 17.49 9.65
CA PHE A 230 -6.51 17.43 9.70
C PHE A 230 -6.00 16.27 10.57
N ILE A 231 -6.54 16.11 11.78
CA ILE A 231 -6.14 15.00 12.68
C ILE A 231 -6.41 13.66 12.00
N ILE A 232 -7.58 13.50 11.36
CA ILE A 232 -7.92 12.28 10.62
C ILE A 232 -6.95 12.05 9.45
N ALA A 233 -6.61 13.09 8.70
CA ALA A 233 -5.68 12.99 7.58
C ALA A 233 -4.26 12.60 8.04
N VAL A 234 -3.74 13.22 9.11
CA VAL A 234 -2.40 12.95 9.66
C VAL A 234 -2.32 11.58 10.30
N VAL A 235 -3.32 11.20 11.11
CA VAL A 235 -3.38 9.86 11.72
C VAL A 235 -3.55 8.80 10.65
N GLY A 236 -4.39 9.05 9.64
CA GLY A 236 -4.50 8.23 8.45
C GLY A 236 -3.13 8.02 7.82
N PHE A 237 -2.43 9.10 7.44
CA PHE A 237 -1.11 9.02 6.83
C PHE A 237 -0.05 8.29 7.69
N ALA A 238 -0.09 8.46 9.01
CA ALA A 238 0.84 7.83 9.93
C ALA A 238 0.60 6.32 10.08
N LEU A 239 -0.66 5.87 10.01
CA LEU A 239 -1.02 4.45 10.02
C LEU A 239 -0.71 3.75 8.69
N CYS A 240 -0.29 4.51 7.69
CA CYS A 240 -0.06 4.07 6.32
C CYS A 240 1.42 3.89 5.96
N ILE A 241 2.31 4.25 6.90
CA ILE A 241 3.77 4.05 6.86
C ILE A 241 4.09 2.88 7.78
#